data_AF-A0A957M3L4-F1
#
_entry.id   AF-A0A957M3L4-F1
#
_cell.length_a   1.000
_cell.length_b   1.000
_cell.length_c   1.000
_cell.angle_alpha   90.00
_cell.angle_beta   90.00
_cell.angle_gamma   90.00
#
_symmetry.space_group_name_H-M   'P 1'
#
loop_
_entity.id
_entity.type
_entity.pdbx_description
1 polymer ?
#
loop_
_entity_poly.entity_id
_entity_poly.type
_entity_poly.pdbx_seq_one_letter_code
_entity_poly.pdbx_strand_id
1 'polypeptide(L)'
;LTPTATAAVVNQPPTADAGPDQSVMDNDNSGAESIILNGGASGDSDGSVVSYSWTSNTGVTIPDGVNPTADFPVGVHTVTLTVTDDDGAQDTDTVTITVSAPAASTSTPTETPTETPTETPTETPVATVVPTETPVATTTPSTDPCAGAATNMIRNPGFEENKSNWLFYNNGSGGLEITTDNPGHCTRSAEIALNNSGSNVQLYQRNVSLDAGIRYRLRFMARASSNVTVPVYLHKDSAPYTDYGLSQSFDLTTGWQSFSTEFTATSFSGSISNGRLRFWLAGVPNNTTLFFDDVILERID
;
A
#
# COMPACT_ATOMS: atom_id res chain seq x y z
N LEU A 1 -35.12 -53.20 14.28
CA LEU A 1 -34.40 -51.91 14.26
C LEU A 1 -35.36 -50.88 13.70
N THR A 2 -35.79 -49.91 14.51
CA THR A 2 -36.51 -48.74 14.00
C THR A 2 -35.49 -47.83 13.31
N PRO A 3 -35.68 -47.42 12.05
CA PRO A 3 -34.81 -46.44 11.43
C PRO A 3 -35.02 -45.10 12.15
N THR A 4 -33.97 -44.58 12.78
CA THR A 4 -33.95 -43.20 13.26
C THR A 4 -33.96 -42.30 12.04
N ALA A 5 -35.07 -41.61 11.79
CA ALA A 5 -35.11 -40.57 10.78
C ALA A 5 -34.24 -39.41 11.27
N THR A 6 -33.05 -39.24 10.68
CA THR A 6 -32.24 -38.04 10.86
C THR A 6 -33.07 -36.86 10.35
N ALA A 7 -33.35 -35.88 11.22
CA ALA A 7 -33.97 -34.63 10.76
C ALA A 7 -33.01 -33.96 9.77
N ALA A 8 -33.50 -33.58 8.59
CA ALA A 8 -32.74 -32.73 7.69
C ALA A 8 -32.53 -31.38 8.38
N VAL A 9 -31.28 -30.92 8.42
CA VAL A 9 -30.98 -29.52 8.74
C VAL A 9 -31.55 -28.68 7.60
N VAL A 10 -32.21 -27.58 7.94
CA VAL A 10 -32.74 -26.63 6.95
C VAL A 10 -31.68 -25.55 6.79
N ASN A 11 -31.13 -25.41 5.58
CA ASN A 11 -30.14 -24.39 5.26
C ASN A 11 -30.62 -22.98 5.65
N GLN A 12 -29.74 -22.17 6.23
CA GLN A 12 -29.94 -20.73 6.40
C GLN A 12 -29.15 -19.98 5.32
N PRO A 13 -29.69 -18.89 4.74
CA PRO A 13 -28.96 -18.13 3.75
C PRO A 13 -27.68 -17.53 4.35
N PRO A 14 -26.65 -17.27 3.52
CA PRO A 14 -25.45 -16.58 3.96
C PRO A 14 -25.78 -15.16 4.42
N THR A 15 -24.84 -14.50 5.10
CA THR A 15 -24.86 -13.07 5.36
C THR A 15 -23.84 -12.39 4.46
N ALA A 16 -24.29 -11.45 3.64
CA ALA A 16 -23.43 -10.58 2.84
C ALA A 16 -22.87 -9.42 3.69
N ASP A 17 -21.61 -9.08 3.48
CA ASP A 17 -20.97 -7.85 3.97
C ASP A 17 -20.02 -7.37 2.86
N ALA A 18 -20.36 -6.24 2.23
CA ALA A 18 -19.62 -5.61 1.14
C ALA A 18 -18.51 -4.65 1.62
N GLY A 19 -18.35 -4.52 2.94
CA GLY A 19 -17.44 -3.59 3.58
C GLY A 19 -17.98 -2.15 3.67
N PRO A 20 -17.26 -1.27 4.39
CA PRO A 20 -17.67 0.12 4.57
C PRO A 20 -17.54 0.95 3.29
N ASP A 21 -18.39 1.98 3.16
CA ASP A 21 -18.31 3.01 2.12
C ASP A 21 -16.89 3.58 1.97
N GLN A 22 -16.46 3.76 0.72
CA GLN A 22 -15.13 4.25 0.39
C GLN A 22 -15.19 5.64 -0.24
N SER A 23 -14.18 6.47 0.04
CA SER A 23 -14.04 7.80 -0.54
C SER A 23 -12.57 8.07 -0.88
N VAL A 24 -12.30 8.28 -2.16
CA VAL A 24 -10.98 8.57 -2.72
C VAL A 24 -11.04 9.86 -3.56
N MET A 25 -9.87 10.40 -3.88
CA MET A 25 -9.74 11.59 -4.71
C MET A 25 -8.81 11.26 -5.87
N ASP A 26 -9.30 11.49 -7.09
CA ASP A 26 -8.53 11.47 -8.33
C ASP A 26 -7.46 12.57 -8.25
N ASN A 27 -6.27 12.23 -7.75
CA ASN A 27 -5.20 13.21 -7.55
C ASN A 27 -4.27 13.33 -8.76
N ASP A 28 -4.32 12.37 -9.69
CA ASP A 28 -3.49 12.35 -10.90
C ASP A 28 -4.23 12.88 -12.15
N ASN A 29 -5.50 13.27 -12.00
CA ASN A 29 -6.37 13.75 -13.07
C ASN A 29 -6.65 12.70 -14.17
N SER A 30 -6.49 11.41 -13.87
CA SER A 30 -6.78 10.31 -14.80
C SER A 30 -8.27 10.13 -15.07
N GLY A 31 -9.14 10.63 -14.19
CA GLY A 31 -10.60 10.52 -14.28
C GLY A 31 -11.18 9.20 -13.76
N ALA A 32 -10.37 8.33 -13.15
CA ALA A 32 -10.80 7.10 -12.48
C ALA A 32 -9.81 6.69 -11.37
N GLU A 33 -10.25 5.92 -10.39
CA GLU A 33 -9.39 5.40 -9.31
C GLU A 33 -9.55 3.88 -9.18
N SER A 34 -8.45 3.17 -8.95
CA SER A 34 -8.42 1.71 -8.83
C SER A 34 -8.68 1.28 -7.38
N ILE A 35 -9.76 0.54 -7.15
CA ILE A 35 -10.31 0.33 -5.80
C ILE A 35 -10.54 -1.15 -5.53
N ILE A 36 -10.08 -1.58 -4.35
CA ILE A 36 -10.28 -2.93 -3.82
C ILE A 36 -11.59 -2.96 -3.03
N LEU A 37 -12.50 -3.84 -3.43
CA LEU A 37 -13.73 -4.14 -2.70
C LEU A 37 -13.46 -5.26 -1.69
N ASN A 38 -14.26 -5.36 -0.63
CA ASN A 38 -14.01 -6.31 0.46
C ASN A 38 -15.28 -7.05 0.87
N GLY A 39 -15.46 -8.25 0.34
CA GLY A 39 -16.52 -9.19 0.72
C GLY A 39 -16.12 -10.13 1.86
N GLY A 40 -14.90 -10.01 2.39
CA GLY A 40 -14.26 -11.00 3.28
C GLY A 40 -14.87 -11.15 4.67
N ALA A 41 -15.83 -10.30 5.04
CA ALA A 41 -16.63 -10.43 6.26
C ALA A 41 -17.95 -11.20 6.03
N SER A 42 -18.32 -11.49 4.77
CA SER A 42 -19.47 -12.34 4.45
C SER A 42 -19.22 -13.76 4.93
N GLY A 43 -20.27 -14.43 5.41
CA GLY A 43 -20.16 -15.77 5.96
C GLY A 43 -21.49 -16.51 6.02
N ASP A 44 -21.41 -17.78 6.39
CA ASP A 44 -22.55 -18.68 6.55
C ASP A 44 -22.45 -19.34 7.94
N SER A 45 -23.59 -19.58 8.58
CA SER A 45 -23.70 -20.07 9.95
C SER A 45 -23.78 -21.60 10.06
N ASP A 46 -24.20 -22.28 8.99
CA ASP A 46 -24.36 -23.74 8.94
C ASP A 46 -23.65 -24.40 7.75
N GLY A 47 -23.29 -23.64 6.71
CA GLY A 47 -22.51 -24.10 5.56
C GLY A 47 -21.24 -23.28 5.28
N SER A 48 -21.00 -22.92 4.02
CA SER A 48 -19.87 -22.12 3.55
C SER A 48 -20.21 -21.33 2.28
N VAL A 49 -19.78 -20.06 2.22
CA VAL A 49 -19.93 -19.23 1.01
C VAL A 49 -19.05 -19.76 -0.12
N VAL A 50 -19.66 -20.11 -1.26
CA VAL A 50 -18.98 -20.68 -2.45
C VAL A 50 -18.84 -19.70 -3.61
N SER A 51 -19.59 -18.59 -3.62
CA SER A 51 -19.46 -17.57 -4.66
C SER A 51 -19.64 -16.15 -4.14
N TYR A 52 -18.97 -15.21 -4.81
CA TYR A 52 -18.98 -13.78 -4.54
C TYR A 52 -19.06 -13.06 -5.89
N SER A 53 -20.21 -12.50 -6.21
CA SER A 53 -20.44 -11.76 -7.46
C SER A 53 -20.66 -10.28 -7.19
N TRP A 54 -20.05 -9.42 -8.00
CA TRP A 54 -20.10 -7.97 -7.80
C TRP A 54 -20.67 -7.26 -9.01
N THR A 55 -21.59 -6.32 -8.78
CA THR A 55 -22.21 -5.52 -9.84
C THR A 55 -22.24 -4.04 -9.48
N SER A 56 -22.09 -3.16 -10.47
CA SER A 56 -22.14 -1.72 -10.29
C SER A 56 -23.35 -1.10 -11.00
N ASN A 57 -24.05 -0.20 -10.32
CA ASN A 57 -25.15 0.57 -10.90
C ASN A 57 -24.74 1.48 -12.09
N THR A 58 -23.44 1.75 -12.27
CA THR A 58 -22.91 2.54 -13.39
C THR A 58 -22.31 1.68 -14.51
N GLY A 59 -22.35 0.35 -14.40
CA GLY A 59 -21.78 -0.56 -15.41
C GLY A 59 -20.25 -0.72 -15.37
N VAL A 60 -19.60 -0.32 -14.27
CA VAL A 60 -18.19 -0.72 -14.02
C VAL A 60 -18.13 -2.24 -13.97
N THR A 61 -17.20 -2.82 -14.72
CA THR A 61 -16.97 -4.27 -14.73
C THR A 61 -16.09 -4.64 -13.55
N ILE A 62 -16.59 -5.52 -12.68
CA ILE A 62 -15.91 -5.96 -11.47
C ILE A 62 -15.74 -7.48 -11.55
N PRO A 63 -14.54 -8.04 -11.33
CA PRO A 63 -14.36 -9.48 -11.25
C PRO A 63 -15.14 -10.11 -10.10
N ASP A 64 -15.61 -11.35 -10.28
CA ASP A 64 -16.09 -12.18 -9.18
C ASP A 64 -14.93 -12.53 -8.22
N GLY A 65 -15.23 -12.69 -6.93
CA GLY A 65 -14.25 -13.06 -5.89
C GLY A 65 -14.45 -12.32 -4.57
N VAL A 66 -13.69 -12.72 -3.55
CA VAL A 66 -13.85 -12.17 -2.19
C VAL A 66 -13.41 -10.70 -2.11
N ASN A 67 -12.30 -10.34 -2.76
CA ASN A 67 -11.72 -8.99 -2.71
C ASN A 67 -11.26 -8.53 -4.11
N PRO A 68 -12.17 -8.32 -5.07
CA PRO A 68 -11.79 -7.91 -6.42
C PRO A 68 -11.31 -6.45 -6.44
N THR A 69 -10.54 -6.12 -7.47
CA THR A 69 -10.13 -4.74 -7.78
C THR A 69 -10.82 -4.30 -9.07
N ALA A 70 -11.31 -3.07 -9.11
CA ALA A 70 -11.90 -2.47 -10.31
C ALA A 70 -11.65 -0.95 -10.35
N ASP A 71 -11.62 -0.39 -11.56
CA ASP A 71 -11.40 1.04 -11.77
C ASP A 71 -12.75 1.78 -11.81
N PHE A 72 -12.94 2.72 -10.90
CA PHE A 72 -14.15 3.52 -10.78
C PHE A 72 -13.90 4.94 -11.30
N PRO A 73 -14.63 5.41 -12.34
CA PRO A 73 -14.56 6.79 -12.80
C PRO A 73 -14.80 7.82 -11.68
N VAL A 74 -14.43 9.08 -11.90
CA VAL A 74 -14.86 10.19 -11.04
C VAL A 74 -16.39 10.24 -10.97
N GLY A 75 -16.93 10.11 -9.75
CA GLY A 75 -18.36 9.96 -9.52
C GLY A 75 -18.71 9.28 -8.20
N VAL A 76 -19.97 8.90 -8.08
CA VAL A 76 -20.49 8.07 -6.99
C VAL A 76 -21.08 6.80 -7.59
N HIS A 77 -20.60 5.66 -7.11
CA HIS A 77 -20.95 4.34 -7.61
C HIS A 77 -21.52 3.52 -6.45
N THR A 78 -22.69 2.91 -6.68
CA THR A 78 -23.24 1.92 -5.75
C THR A 78 -22.88 0.56 -6.29
N VAL A 79 -22.17 -0.23 -5.49
CA VAL A 79 -21.74 -1.57 -5.83
C VAL A 79 -22.49 -2.56 -4.95
N THR A 80 -23.08 -3.59 -5.56
CA THR A 80 -23.78 -4.67 -4.87
C THR A 80 -22.91 -5.93 -4.91
N LEU A 81 -22.61 -6.47 -3.73
CA LEU A 81 -22.13 -7.84 -3.54
C LEU A 81 -23.34 -8.78 -3.50
N THR A 82 -23.21 -9.93 -4.15
CA THR A 82 -24.10 -11.09 -4.00
C THR A 82 -23.25 -12.29 -3.60
N VAL A 83 -23.57 -12.93 -2.48
CA VAL A 83 -22.93 -14.17 -2.03
C VAL A 83 -23.87 -15.35 -2.18
N THR A 84 -23.31 -16.54 -2.44
CA THR A 84 -24.07 -17.81 -2.48
C THR A 84 -23.41 -18.85 -1.56
N ASP A 85 -24.19 -19.58 -0.77
CA ASP A 85 -23.74 -20.72 0.06
C ASP A 85 -23.61 -22.04 -0.73
N ASP A 86 -23.10 -23.10 -0.09
CA ASP A 86 -22.92 -24.43 -0.71
C ASP A 86 -24.23 -25.22 -0.93
N ASP A 87 -25.33 -24.79 -0.32
CA ASP A 87 -26.70 -25.30 -0.54
C ASP A 87 -27.49 -24.49 -1.61
N GLY A 88 -26.90 -23.40 -2.14
CA GLY A 88 -27.41 -22.57 -3.22
C GLY A 88 -28.31 -21.39 -2.84
N ALA A 89 -28.45 -21.03 -1.55
CA ALA A 89 -29.15 -19.80 -1.16
C ALA A 89 -28.21 -18.58 -1.21
N GLN A 90 -28.79 -17.37 -1.21
CA GLN A 90 -28.10 -16.12 -1.52
C GLN A 90 -28.50 -14.99 -0.60
N ASP A 91 -27.57 -14.05 -0.42
CA ASP A 91 -27.79 -12.75 0.22
C ASP A 91 -26.99 -11.64 -0.49
N THR A 92 -27.36 -10.38 -0.25
CA THR A 92 -26.77 -9.22 -0.93
C THR A 92 -26.54 -8.03 -0.01
N ASP A 93 -25.39 -7.38 -0.15
CA ASP A 93 -25.07 -6.13 0.55
C ASP A 93 -24.50 -5.08 -0.43
N THR A 94 -24.47 -3.80 -0.04
CA THR A 94 -24.06 -2.69 -0.90
C THR A 94 -23.03 -1.77 -0.27
N VAL A 95 -22.01 -1.41 -1.04
CA VAL A 95 -21.00 -0.42 -0.69
C VAL A 95 -21.05 0.78 -1.64
N THR A 96 -20.93 1.99 -1.10
CA THR A 96 -20.84 3.23 -1.88
C THR A 96 -19.37 3.61 -2.09
N ILE A 97 -18.99 3.79 -3.35
CA ILE A 97 -17.66 4.20 -3.77
C ILE A 97 -17.74 5.62 -4.31
N THR A 98 -17.07 6.57 -3.67
CA THR A 98 -17.02 7.98 -4.09
C THR A 98 -15.61 8.33 -4.57
N VAL A 99 -15.47 8.65 -5.86
CA VAL A 99 -14.24 9.14 -6.48
C VAL A 99 -14.40 10.63 -6.75
N SER A 100 -13.73 11.48 -5.98
CA SER A 100 -13.81 12.93 -6.11
C SER A 100 -12.79 13.45 -7.11
N ALA A 101 -13.21 14.32 -8.03
CA ALA A 101 -12.27 15.09 -8.86
C ALA A 101 -11.31 15.91 -7.98
N PRO A 102 -10.08 16.18 -8.43
CA PRO A 102 -9.19 17.09 -7.73
C PRO A 102 -9.72 18.52 -7.82
N ALA A 103 -9.39 19.35 -6.84
CA ALA A 103 -9.78 20.75 -6.86
C ALA A 103 -9.17 21.43 -8.10
N ALA A 104 -10.03 22.03 -8.94
CA ALA A 104 -9.59 22.69 -10.17
C ALA A 104 -8.52 23.74 -9.86
N SER A 105 -7.30 23.49 -10.32
CA SER A 105 -6.18 24.41 -10.12
C SER A 105 -6.43 25.71 -10.88
N THR A 106 -6.92 26.72 -10.16
CA THR A 106 -6.99 28.09 -10.67
C THR A 106 -5.58 28.64 -10.80
N SER A 107 -4.93 28.35 -11.94
CA SER A 107 -3.66 28.95 -12.29
C SER A 107 -3.84 30.46 -12.45
N THR A 108 -3.53 31.23 -11.41
CA THR A 108 -3.19 32.64 -11.59
C THR A 108 -2.03 32.71 -12.59
N PRO A 109 -2.14 33.47 -13.68
CA PRO A 109 -1.06 33.56 -14.66
C PRO A 109 0.18 34.13 -13.96
N THR A 110 1.20 33.29 -13.81
CA THR A 110 2.52 33.74 -13.37
C THR A 110 3.15 34.44 -14.56
N GLU A 111 3.44 35.73 -14.44
CA GLU A 111 4.05 36.48 -15.54
C GLU A 111 5.40 35.86 -15.93
N THR A 112 5.56 35.59 -17.22
CA THR A 112 6.78 35.01 -17.79
C THR A 112 7.97 35.95 -17.53
N PRO A 113 8.98 35.55 -16.75
CA PRO A 113 10.22 36.30 -16.70
C PRO A 113 10.91 36.23 -18.07
N THR A 114 11.22 37.39 -18.65
CA THR A 114 11.93 37.48 -19.93
C THR A 114 13.27 36.76 -19.87
N GLU A 115 13.49 35.80 -20.77
CA GLU A 115 14.74 35.03 -20.82
C GLU A 115 15.96 35.94 -21.08
N THR A 116 17.02 35.70 -20.32
CA THR A 116 18.36 36.22 -20.62
C THR A 116 19.18 35.08 -21.22
N PRO A 117 19.70 35.20 -22.46
CA PRO A 117 20.43 34.11 -23.10
C PRO A 117 21.72 33.82 -22.33
N THR A 118 21.92 32.55 -21.96
CA THR A 118 23.15 32.05 -21.32
C THR A 118 23.61 30.79 -22.05
N GLU A 119 24.93 30.60 -22.13
CA GLU A 119 25.58 29.92 -23.24
C GLU A 119 25.49 28.38 -23.28
N THR A 120 25.62 27.84 -24.49
CA THR A 120 25.70 26.41 -24.80
C THR A 120 26.95 25.76 -24.17
N PRO A 121 26.82 24.73 -23.32
CA PRO A 121 27.98 23.95 -22.88
C PRO A 121 28.54 23.10 -24.04
N THR A 122 29.87 23.11 -24.19
CA THR A 122 30.58 22.28 -25.17
C THR A 122 30.76 20.86 -24.65
N GLU A 123 30.34 19.86 -25.42
CA GLU A 123 30.49 18.45 -25.05
C GLU A 123 31.96 18.00 -25.01
N THR A 124 32.30 17.13 -24.06
CA THR A 124 33.59 16.43 -23.97
C THR A 124 33.33 14.93 -23.90
N PRO A 125 33.85 14.10 -24.83
CA PRO A 125 33.56 12.67 -24.87
C PRO A 125 34.53 11.86 -23.99
N VAL A 126 34.03 11.01 -23.08
CA VAL A 126 34.88 10.09 -22.29
C VAL A 126 34.26 8.70 -22.07
N ALA A 127 35.01 7.69 -22.54
CA ALA A 127 35.11 6.29 -22.13
C ALA A 127 33.87 5.36 -22.08
N THR A 128 33.86 4.41 -23.02
CA THR A 128 33.18 3.11 -22.92
C THR A 128 33.82 2.23 -21.85
N VAL A 129 33.02 1.50 -21.05
CA VAL A 129 33.47 0.40 -20.20
C VAL A 129 32.85 -0.93 -20.63
N VAL A 130 33.62 -2.02 -20.50
CA VAL A 130 33.26 -3.37 -20.94
C VAL A 130 32.96 -4.23 -19.69
N PRO A 131 31.82 -4.94 -19.62
CA PRO A 131 31.55 -5.87 -18.52
C PRO A 131 32.41 -7.15 -18.66
N THR A 132 32.83 -7.71 -17.54
CA THR A 132 33.57 -8.98 -17.45
C THR A 132 32.64 -10.09 -16.94
N GLU A 133 32.77 -11.30 -17.48
CA GLU A 133 31.81 -12.40 -17.29
C GLU A 133 32.24 -13.50 -16.29
N THR A 134 31.24 -13.97 -15.50
CA THR A 134 30.89 -15.39 -15.25
C THR A 134 31.89 -16.28 -14.44
N PRO A 135 31.43 -16.98 -13.37
CA PRO A 135 30.88 -18.34 -13.53
C PRO A 135 29.58 -18.66 -12.77
N VAL A 136 28.92 -19.73 -13.24
CA VAL A 136 27.57 -20.22 -12.89
C VAL A 136 27.57 -21.23 -11.73
N ALA A 137 26.47 -21.33 -10.97
CA ALA A 137 26.08 -22.50 -10.18
C ALA A 137 24.55 -22.78 -10.27
N THR A 138 24.12 -24.00 -9.93
CA THR A 138 22.89 -24.65 -10.46
C THR A 138 22.37 -25.68 -9.41
N THR A 139 21.08 -25.97 -9.19
CA THR A 139 19.86 -26.02 -10.05
C THR A 139 18.59 -25.84 -9.18
N THR A 140 17.47 -25.31 -9.75
CA THR A 140 16.02 -25.65 -9.51
C THR A 140 15.44 -25.65 -8.06
N PRO A 141 14.18 -25.23 -7.77
CA PRO A 141 13.04 -24.89 -8.65
C PRO A 141 12.61 -23.40 -8.62
N SER A 142 11.64 -23.07 -9.48
CA SER A 142 11.11 -21.72 -9.69
C SER A 142 9.92 -21.37 -8.78
N THR A 143 10.01 -20.24 -8.09
CA THR A 143 8.89 -19.46 -7.53
C THR A 143 9.20 -17.98 -7.74
N ASP A 144 8.20 -17.19 -8.16
CA ASP A 144 8.31 -15.78 -8.55
C ASP A 144 9.01 -14.90 -7.47
N PRO A 145 10.08 -14.16 -7.81
CA PRO A 145 10.79 -13.29 -6.86
C PRO A 145 10.21 -11.88 -6.71
N CYS A 146 9.22 -11.49 -7.52
CA CYS A 146 8.51 -10.21 -7.38
C CYS A 146 7.22 -10.33 -6.55
N ALA A 147 6.74 -11.55 -6.31
CA ALA A 147 5.79 -11.81 -5.24
C ALA A 147 6.51 -11.66 -3.89
N GLY A 148 6.14 -10.63 -3.12
CA GLY A 148 6.72 -10.37 -1.81
C GLY A 148 6.69 -11.60 -0.89
N ALA A 149 7.63 -11.66 0.05
CA ALA A 149 7.78 -12.78 1.00
C ALA A 149 6.40 -13.28 1.49
N ALA A 150 6.20 -14.60 1.52
CA ALA A 150 4.89 -15.27 1.66
C ALA A 150 4.09 -14.97 2.96
N THR A 151 4.57 -14.05 3.78
CA THR A 151 4.01 -13.57 5.05
C THR A 151 4.09 -12.03 5.19
N ASN A 152 4.37 -11.28 4.12
CA ASN A 152 4.51 -9.82 4.21
C ASN A 152 3.14 -9.16 4.45
N MET A 153 3.09 -8.39 5.53
CA MET A 153 1.91 -7.68 6.01
C MET A 153 1.78 -6.28 5.38
N ILE A 154 2.79 -5.84 4.64
CA ILE A 154 2.81 -4.60 3.86
C ILE A 154 2.37 -4.90 2.41
N ARG A 155 1.39 -4.13 1.93
CA ARG A 155 0.93 -4.13 0.53
C ARG A 155 1.83 -3.24 -0.34
N ASN A 156 1.99 -3.60 -1.61
CA ASN A 156 2.88 -2.93 -2.56
C ASN A 156 4.27 -2.60 -1.95
N PRO A 157 5.00 -3.61 -1.40
CA PRO A 157 6.17 -3.36 -0.55
C PRO A 157 7.35 -2.72 -1.27
N GLY A 158 7.46 -2.94 -2.60
CA GLY A 158 8.50 -2.38 -3.45
C GLY A 158 7.99 -1.43 -4.54
N PHE A 159 6.83 -0.79 -4.32
CA PHE A 159 6.32 0.29 -5.19
C PHE A 159 6.09 -0.06 -6.68
N GLU A 160 6.11 -1.34 -7.06
CA GLU A 160 5.83 -1.83 -8.40
C GLU A 160 4.42 -1.39 -8.87
N GLU A 161 3.44 -1.41 -7.97
CA GLU A 161 2.06 -0.92 -8.17
C GLU A 161 1.93 0.62 -8.03
N ASN A 162 2.97 1.37 -8.41
CA ASN A 162 3.07 2.80 -8.20
C ASN A 162 2.96 3.17 -6.70
N LYS A 163 2.15 4.19 -6.38
CA LYS A 163 1.87 4.70 -5.03
C LYS A 163 0.76 3.90 -4.31
N SER A 164 0.25 2.80 -4.92
CA SER A 164 -0.80 1.93 -4.35
C SER A 164 -0.49 1.55 -2.90
N ASN A 165 -1.49 1.59 -2.02
CA ASN A 165 -1.41 1.34 -0.57
C ASN A 165 -0.48 2.26 0.25
N TRP A 166 0.31 3.14 -0.39
CA TRP A 166 1.22 4.07 0.27
C TRP A 166 0.65 5.48 0.30
N LEU A 167 0.46 5.99 1.51
CA LEU A 167 0.01 7.36 1.72
C LEU A 167 1.21 8.26 2.00
N PHE A 168 1.26 9.39 1.31
CA PHE A 168 2.21 10.45 1.56
C PHE A 168 1.47 11.68 2.07
N TYR A 169 2.01 12.31 3.12
CA TYR A 169 1.55 13.61 3.59
C TYR A 169 2.75 14.53 3.74
N ASN A 170 2.64 15.76 3.25
CA ASN A 170 3.65 16.80 3.38
C ASN A 170 2.96 18.16 3.57
N ASN A 171 3.33 18.91 4.60
CA ASN A 171 2.91 20.31 4.78
C ASN A 171 4.00 21.34 4.44
N GLY A 172 5.12 20.90 3.86
CA GLY A 172 6.15 21.71 3.22
C GLY A 172 5.97 21.75 1.69
N SER A 173 7.04 21.53 0.94
CA SER A 173 6.97 21.39 -0.52
C SER A 173 7.86 20.26 -1.06
N GLY A 174 7.49 19.73 -2.22
CA GLY A 174 8.01 18.45 -2.74
C GLY A 174 7.03 17.30 -2.50
N GLY A 175 7.31 16.13 -3.07
CA GLY A 175 6.34 15.05 -3.24
C GLY A 175 6.96 13.64 -3.21
N LEU A 176 6.09 12.64 -3.12
CA LEU A 176 6.38 11.24 -3.43
C LEU A 176 6.15 11.01 -4.92
N GLU A 177 7.17 10.55 -5.62
CA GLU A 177 7.11 9.98 -6.97
C GLU A 177 7.63 8.54 -6.98
N ILE A 178 7.44 7.86 -8.12
CA ILE A 178 7.90 6.48 -8.33
C ILE A 178 8.97 6.50 -9.41
N THR A 179 10.16 6.02 -9.06
CA THR A 179 11.35 6.02 -9.91
C THR A 179 11.72 4.61 -10.35
N THR A 180 12.74 4.49 -11.22
CA THR A 180 13.35 3.19 -11.58
C THR A 180 14.76 3.01 -11.00
N ASP A 181 15.21 3.97 -10.18
CA ASP A 181 16.43 3.88 -9.38
C ASP A 181 16.15 2.97 -8.17
N ASN A 182 16.62 1.72 -8.23
CA ASN A 182 16.29 0.70 -7.23
C ASN A 182 17.51 -0.16 -6.84
N PRO A 183 17.63 -0.68 -5.59
CA PRO A 183 18.69 -1.62 -5.22
C PRO A 183 18.26 -3.09 -5.40
N GLY A 184 17.00 -3.33 -5.76
CA GLY A 184 16.35 -4.63 -5.84
C GLY A 184 15.32 -4.81 -4.71
N HIS A 185 14.21 -5.54 -4.93
CA HIS A 185 13.91 -6.39 -6.10
C HIS A 185 12.93 -5.76 -7.11
N CYS A 186 12.95 -6.21 -8.37
CA CYS A 186 12.08 -5.73 -9.47
C CYS A 186 12.51 -4.35 -10.05
N THR A 187 11.61 -3.44 -10.41
CA THR A 187 11.90 -2.31 -11.34
C THR A 187 11.74 -0.90 -10.79
N ARG A 188 11.18 -0.72 -9.58
CA ARG A 188 10.74 0.61 -9.08
C ARG A 188 11.13 0.83 -7.63
N SER A 189 11.10 2.11 -7.21
CA SER A 189 11.19 2.50 -5.81
C SER A 189 10.34 3.74 -5.54
N ALA A 190 10.06 4.03 -4.28
CA ALA A 190 9.62 5.37 -3.89
C ALA A 190 10.79 6.35 -3.99
N GLU A 191 10.54 7.53 -4.56
CA GLU A 191 11.42 8.70 -4.54
C GLU A 191 10.67 9.86 -3.86
N ILE A 192 11.17 10.37 -2.74
CA ILE A 192 10.55 11.46 -1.98
C ILE A 192 11.47 12.67 -1.99
N ALA A 193 11.17 13.64 -2.84
CA ALA A 193 11.88 14.92 -2.89
C ALA A 193 11.30 15.91 -1.86
N LEU A 194 12.11 16.36 -0.91
CA LEU A 194 11.74 17.34 0.12
C LEU A 194 12.39 18.70 -0.18
N ASN A 195 11.79 19.46 -1.09
CA ASN A 195 12.30 20.78 -1.51
C ASN A 195 12.35 21.75 -0.33
N ASN A 196 11.24 21.84 0.43
CA ASN A 196 11.21 22.45 1.76
C ASN A 196 10.60 21.46 2.74
N SER A 197 11.32 21.12 3.81
CA SER A 197 10.79 20.22 4.84
C SER A 197 9.59 20.84 5.52
N GLY A 198 8.48 20.09 5.53
CA GLY A 198 7.36 20.35 6.40
C GLY A 198 7.70 20.10 7.87
N SER A 199 6.83 20.60 8.77
CA SER A 199 6.80 20.21 10.18
C SER A 199 6.04 18.90 10.44
N ASN A 200 5.32 18.42 9.43
CA ASN A 200 4.63 17.14 9.42
C ASN A 200 4.74 16.53 8.02
N VAL A 201 5.63 15.54 7.88
CA VAL A 201 5.93 14.85 6.64
C VAL A 201 5.98 13.35 6.93
N GLN A 202 5.24 12.55 6.19
CA GLN A 202 5.03 11.13 6.46
C GLN A 202 4.93 10.33 5.16
N LEU A 203 5.65 9.21 5.08
CA LEU A 203 5.31 8.08 4.20
C LEU A 203 4.76 6.97 5.10
N TYR A 204 3.56 6.46 4.80
CA TYR A 204 2.91 5.50 5.69
C TYR A 204 1.92 4.56 5.00
N GLN A 205 1.72 3.40 5.61
CA GLN A 205 0.63 2.47 5.28
C GLN A 205 -0.27 2.33 6.51
N ARG A 206 -1.58 2.36 6.30
CA ARG A 206 -2.62 2.18 7.34
C ARG A 206 -3.11 0.74 7.34
N ASN A 207 -4.01 0.43 8.27
CA ASN A 207 -4.69 -0.86 8.38
C ASN A 207 -3.75 -2.07 8.60
N VAL A 208 -2.54 -1.82 9.12
CA VAL A 208 -1.60 -2.89 9.49
C VAL A 208 -2.19 -3.65 10.68
N SER A 209 -2.35 -4.95 10.51
CA SER A 209 -2.88 -5.83 11.56
C SER A 209 -1.77 -6.35 12.46
N LEU A 210 -2.04 -6.56 13.75
CA LEU A 210 -1.08 -7.06 14.74
C LEU A 210 -1.77 -7.87 15.83
N ASP A 211 -1.06 -8.82 16.40
CA ASP A 211 -1.47 -9.65 17.54
C ASP A 211 -0.69 -9.23 18.80
N ALA A 212 -1.38 -8.99 19.92
CA ALA A 212 -0.75 -8.52 21.14
C ALA A 212 0.24 -9.56 21.72
N GLY A 213 1.45 -9.11 22.07
CA GLY A 213 2.51 -9.95 22.63
C GLY A 213 3.32 -10.75 21.61
N ILE A 214 2.97 -10.69 20.32
CA ILE A 214 3.72 -11.36 19.24
C ILE A 214 4.91 -10.49 18.80
N ARG A 215 6.02 -11.14 18.42
CA ARG A 215 7.16 -10.46 17.80
C ARG A 215 6.99 -10.33 16.28
N TYR A 216 7.41 -9.18 15.79
CA TYR A 216 7.42 -8.81 14.39
C TYR A 216 8.81 -8.31 13.99
N ARG A 217 9.17 -8.49 12.72
CA ARG A 217 10.37 -7.93 12.12
C ARG A 217 9.99 -6.98 10.98
N LEU A 218 10.49 -5.76 11.05
CA LEU A 218 10.48 -4.82 9.92
C LEU A 218 11.83 -4.92 9.20
N ARG A 219 11.79 -5.02 7.86
CA ARG A 219 12.92 -4.80 6.95
C ARG A 219 12.55 -3.78 5.90
N PHE A 220 13.53 -3.07 5.36
CA PHE A 220 13.39 -2.22 4.18
C PHE A 220 14.75 -1.87 3.58
N MET A 221 14.76 -1.50 2.31
CA MET A 221 15.87 -0.83 1.65
C MET A 221 15.66 0.69 1.67
N ALA A 222 16.70 1.47 1.96
CA ALA A 222 16.61 2.94 1.84
C ALA A 222 17.97 3.61 1.56
N ARG A 223 17.89 4.85 1.03
CA ARG A 223 18.99 5.83 0.97
C ARG A 223 18.45 7.25 0.92
N ALA A 224 19.33 8.25 0.96
CA ALA A 224 18.98 9.65 0.73
C ALA A 224 20.05 10.40 -0.07
N SER A 225 19.77 11.61 -0.56
CA SER A 225 20.75 12.44 -1.28
C SER A 225 21.82 13.06 -0.35
N SER A 226 21.61 13.00 0.96
CA SER A 226 22.57 13.34 2.01
C SER A 226 22.34 12.47 3.24
N ASN A 227 23.30 12.41 4.18
CA ASN A 227 23.14 11.58 5.38
C ASN A 227 22.05 12.15 6.31
N VAL A 228 21.03 11.35 6.62
CA VAL A 228 19.86 11.76 7.41
C VAL A 228 19.35 10.65 8.31
N THR A 229 18.79 11.03 9.46
CA THR A 229 18.16 10.10 10.40
C THR A 229 16.64 10.09 10.18
N VAL A 230 16.05 8.93 9.93
CA VAL A 230 14.60 8.74 9.72
C VAL A 230 14.01 7.91 10.87
N PRO A 231 13.16 8.49 11.73
CA PRO A 231 12.36 7.73 12.68
C PRO A 231 11.25 6.93 11.98
N VAL A 232 11.08 5.66 12.37
CA VAL A 232 10.03 4.77 11.90
C VAL A 232 9.23 4.25 13.08
N TYR A 233 7.91 4.24 12.92
CA TYR A 233 6.96 3.92 13.97
C TYR A 233 5.91 2.90 13.51
N LEU A 234 5.39 2.11 14.45
CA LEU A 234 4.14 1.37 14.30
C LEU A 234 3.21 1.72 15.46
N HIS A 235 2.13 2.42 15.16
CA HIS A 235 1.23 2.97 16.18
C HIS A 235 -0.23 2.92 15.75
N LYS A 236 -1.16 3.13 16.68
CA LYS A 236 -2.59 3.30 16.36
C LYS A 236 -2.77 4.41 15.33
N ASP A 237 -3.51 4.12 14.28
CA ASP A 237 -3.71 5.02 13.14
C ASP A 237 -4.45 6.33 13.45
N SER A 238 -5.19 6.37 14.56
CA SER A 238 -5.95 7.53 15.03
C SER A 238 -5.58 7.92 16.46
N ALA A 239 -5.95 9.14 16.88
CA ALA A 239 -5.74 9.63 18.24
C ALA A 239 -6.18 8.57 19.30
N PRO A 240 -5.41 8.39 20.38
CA PRO A 240 -4.23 9.17 20.79
C PRO A 240 -2.89 8.75 20.14
N TYR A 241 -2.90 7.99 19.04
CA TYR A 241 -1.71 7.45 18.38
C TYR A 241 -0.85 6.56 19.30
N THR A 242 -1.51 5.69 20.08
CA THR A 242 -0.88 4.70 20.97
C THR A 242 0.24 3.93 20.25
N ASP A 243 1.45 3.96 20.80
CA ASP A 243 2.58 3.19 20.30
C ASP A 243 2.32 1.68 20.44
N TYR A 244 2.49 0.94 19.34
CA TYR A 244 2.32 -0.51 19.27
C TYR A 244 3.65 -1.27 19.33
N GLY A 245 4.78 -0.60 19.60
CA GLY A 245 6.03 -1.21 20.02
C GLY A 245 7.22 -0.97 19.08
N LEU A 246 6.98 -0.46 17.88
CA LEU A 246 8.04 0.01 16.98
C LEU A 246 8.17 1.53 17.11
N SER A 247 9.34 1.97 17.57
CA SER A 247 9.74 3.37 17.67
C SER A 247 11.26 3.43 17.57
N GLN A 248 11.79 3.48 16.33
CA GLN A 248 13.23 3.38 16.08
C GLN A 248 13.69 4.32 14.96
N SER A 249 14.84 4.95 15.13
CA SER A 249 15.50 5.76 14.10
C SER A 249 16.53 4.94 13.31
N PHE A 250 16.66 5.27 12.03
CA PHE A 250 17.61 4.67 11.10
C PHE A 250 18.43 5.76 10.40
N ASP A 251 19.75 5.59 10.35
CA ASP A 251 20.67 6.53 9.72
C ASP A 251 20.91 6.10 8.25
N LEU A 252 20.32 6.85 7.33
CA LEU A 252 20.45 6.69 5.89
C LEU A 252 21.68 7.47 5.40
N THR A 253 22.38 6.90 4.43
CA THR A 253 23.50 7.53 3.71
C THR A 253 23.17 7.70 2.24
N THR A 254 24.15 8.14 1.44
CA THR A 254 24.02 8.30 -0.02
C THR A 254 23.99 6.99 -0.80
N GLY A 255 24.44 5.88 -0.20
CA GLY A 255 24.33 4.54 -0.78
C GLY A 255 23.07 3.82 -0.30
N TRP A 256 22.52 2.96 -1.16
CA TRP A 256 21.45 2.02 -0.77
C TRP A 256 21.91 1.11 0.37
N GLN A 257 21.10 1.03 1.44
CA GLN A 257 21.35 0.24 2.63
C GLN A 257 20.14 -0.63 2.95
N SER A 258 20.40 -1.84 3.45
CA SER A 258 19.38 -2.70 4.03
C SER A 258 19.27 -2.45 5.53
N PHE A 259 18.04 -2.26 6.02
CA PHE A 259 17.72 -2.05 7.43
C PHE A 259 16.81 -3.17 7.93
N SER A 260 16.98 -3.53 9.21
CA SER A 260 16.15 -4.52 9.89
C SER A 260 16.00 -4.16 11.36
N THR A 261 14.82 -4.40 11.93
CA THR A 261 14.60 -4.38 13.39
C THR A 261 13.50 -5.35 13.80
N GLU A 262 13.51 -5.76 15.07
CA GLU A 262 12.49 -6.60 15.69
C GLU A 262 11.85 -5.86 16.87
N PHE A 263 10.54 -6.00 17.03
CA PHE A 263 9.78 -5.45 18.15
C PHE A 263 8.69 -6.43 18.59
N THR A 264 8.23 -6.30 19.83
CA THR A 264 7.04 -7.00 20.33
C THR A 264 5.85 -6.07 20.21
N ALA A 265 4.72 -6.55 19.71
CA ALA A 265 3.51 -5.73 19.62
C ALA A 265 2.88 -5.54 21.01
N THR A 266 2.81 -4.30 21.49
CA THR A 266 2.39 -3.95 22.86
C THR A 266 1.31 -2.88 22.91
N SER A 267 0.81 -2.57 24.12
CA SER A 267 -0.18 -1.50 24.37
C SER A 267 -1.62 -1.76 23.87
N PHE A 268 -1.93 -3.00 23.49
CA PHE A 268 -3.29 -3.48 23.18
C PHE A 268 -3.44 -4.95 23.60
N SER A 269 -4.62 -5.53 23.37
CA SER A 269 -4.96 -6.93 23.71
C SER A 269 -5.71 -7.60 22.56
N GLY A 270 -5.43 -8.89 22.31
CA GLY A 270 -5.99 -9.60 21.16
C GLY A 270 -5.38 -9.11 19.85
N SER A 271 -6.13 -9.20 18.76
CA SER A 271 -5.72 -8.71 17.43
C SER A 271 -6.28 -7.32 17.16
N ILE A 272 -5.51 -6.49 16.45
CA ILE A 272 -5.94 -5.20 15.90
C ILE A 272 -5.74 -5.18 14.39
N SER A 273 -6.47 -4.30 13.70
CA SER A 273 -6.35 -4.02 12.26
C SER A 273 -6.16 -2.53 11.97
N ASN A 274 -5.83 -1.72 12.98
CA ASN A 274 -5.77 -0.26 12.90
C ASN A 274 -4.35 0.29 13.15
N GLY A 275 -3.32 -0.50 12.88
CA GLY A 275 -1.93 -0.06 12.93
C GLY A 275 -1.57 0.81 11.72
N ARG A 276 -0.65 1.76 11.94
CA ARG A 276 0.00 2.56 10.91
C ARG A 276 1.50 2.34 10.96
N LEU A 277 2.09 1.75 9.92
CA LEU A 277 3.55 1.79 9.71
C LEU A 277 3.88 3.16 9.12
N ARG A 278 4.71 3.95 9.80
CA ARG A 278 5.01 5.34 9.42
C ARG A 278 6.50 5.64 9.46
N PHE A 279 7.06 5.97 8.30
CA PHE A 279 8.32 6.70 8.17
C PHE A 279 8.05 8.18 8.41
N TRP A 280 8.66 8.75 9.44
CA TRP A 280 8.53 10.15 9.81
C TRP A 280 9.65 10.97 9.19
N LEU A 281 9.30 11.90 8.31
CA LEU A 281 10.25 12.63 7.46
C LEU A 281 10.36 14.12 7.83
N ALA A 282 9.60 14.60 8.83
CA ALA A 282 9.71 15.99 9.26
C ALA A 282 11.00 16.23 10.04
N GLY A 283 11.73 17.29 9.68
CA GLY A 283 13.05 17.60 10.24
C GLY A 283 14.22 17.09 9.40
N VAL A 284 13.95 16.36 8.32
CA VAL A 284 14.93 16.10 7.25
C VAL A 284 15.33 17.44 6.60
N PRO A 285 16.61 17.68 6.21
CA PRO A 285 17.01 18.95 5.60
C PRO A 285 16.31 19.25 4.27
N ASN A 286 16.13 20.54 3.95
CA ASN A 286 15.64 21.00 2.66
C ASN A 286 16.54 20.52 1.49
N ASN A 287 15.93 20.28 0.33
CA ASN A 287 16.54 19.72 -0.87
C ASN A 287 17.14 18.31 -0.65
N THR A 288 16.57 17.54 0.28
CA THR A 288 16.89 16.11 0.43
C THR A 288 15.90 15.27 -0.37
N THR A 289 16.40 14.32 -1.16
CA THR A 289 15.59 13.26 -1.76
C THR A 289 15.84 11.97 -0.98
N LEU A 290 14.79 11.28 -0.53
CA LEU A 290 14.88 9.96 0.09
C LEU A 290 14.35 8.90 -0.86
N PHE A 291 14.88 7.68 -0.76
CA PHE A 291 14.41 6.54 -1.54
C PHE A 291 14.11 5.39 -0.59
N PHE A 292 13.01 4.68 -0.84
CA PHE A 292 12.56 3.53 -0.06
C PHE A 292 12.13 2.41 -1.01
N ASP A 293 12.49 1.18 -0.67
CA ASP A 293 12.09 -0.04 -1.39
C ASP A 293 11.99 -1.25 -0.44
N ASP A 294 11.43 -2.35 -0.93
CA ASP A 294 11.47 -3.69 -0.30
C ASP A 294 10.98 -3.70 1.16
N VAL A 295 9.92 -2.95 1.47
CA VAL A 295 9.41 -2.79 2.84
C VAL A 295 8.63 -4.03 3.26
N ILE A 296 9.21 -4.81 4.17
CA ILE A 296 8.63 -6.06 4.65
C ILE A 296 8.35 -5.97 6.15
N LEU A 297 7.09 -6.17 6.54
CA LEU A 297 6.71 -6.45 7.93
C LEU A 297 6.26 -7.91 8.01
N GLU A 298 6.94 -8.71 8.81
CA GLU A 298 6.62 -10.13 9.00
C GLU A 298 6.41 -10.45 10.49
N ARG A 299 5.51 -11.38 10.76
CA ARG A 299 5.39 -12.05 12.05
C ARG A 299 6.50 -13.10 12.19
N ILE A 300 7.18 -13.16 13.34
CA ILE A 300 8.32 -14.08 13.55
C ILE A 300 8.14 -15.11 14.68
N ASP A 301 7.02 -15.04 15.42
CA ASP A 301 6.67 -15.91 16.57
C ASP A 301 5.24 -16.48 16.47
#